data_AF-A0A285EGU2-F1
#
_entry.id   AF-A0A285EGU2-F1
#
_cell.length_a   1.000
_cell.length_b   1.000
_cell.length_c   1.000
_cell.angle_alpha   90.00
_cell.angle_beta   90.00
_cell.angle_gamma   90.00
#
_symmetry.space_group_name_H-M   'P 1'
#
loop_
_entity.id
_entity.type
_entity.pdbx_description
1 polymer ?
#
loop_
_entity_poly.entity_id
_entity_poly.type
_entity_poly.pdbx_seq_one_letter_code
_entity_poly.pdbx_strand_id
1 'polypeptide(L)'
;MTTDDHGSGAGERRLTPADVQNVRFSRAPMLHPGYNDAEVDRFLVRMAGELARLHAEEAQLRDQVLALQDQVVALQEQVAGATAVEPPSEQAVRILATAQQTADSYVAEAEDFSRQMTADARAQYEEQVRRARENAGATIQAAQEAAARMVAGGGQPAPAGDGGERGTTQDLEEQVAYLKAFAQACRVQLRSYLEALLTDVETEWGRADPATLQQLPLRTPAQRPAVTAAPGTPNVAREVPLDDSTSEQPAVGGNAEVPARRRN
;
A
#
# COMPACT_ATOMS: atom_id res chain seq x y z
N MET A 1 60.96 2.74 -37.28
CA MET A 1 61.62 1.79 -36.37
C MET A 1 60.97 1.97 -35.01
N THR A 2 60.39 0.87 -34.51
CA THR A 2 59.93 0.61 -33.13
C THR A 2 58.90 1.57 -32.52
N THR A 3 57.65 1.18 -32.75
CA THR A 3 56.57 1.15 -31.75
C THR A 3 57.07 0.78 -30.36
N ASP A 4 56.73 1.58 -29.36
CA ASP A 4 56.39 1.04 -28.04
C ASP A 4 55.00 1.54 -27.65
N ASP A 5 54.11 0.57 -27.82
CA ASP A 5 52.77 0.44 -27.27
C ASP A 5 52.82 0.53 -25.75
N HIS A 6 52.28 1.59 -25.16
CA HIS A 6 51.84 1.58 -23.75
C HIS A 6 50.33 1.88 -23.73
N GLY A 7 49.59 0.88 -24.22
CA GLY A 7 48.15 0.77 -24.12
C GLY A 7 47.63 0.71 -22.67
N SER A 8 46.41 1.22 -22.54
CA SER A 8 45.31 0.67 -21.75
C SER A 8 45.68 -0.17 -20.52
N GLY A 9 45.71 0.48 -19.35
CA GLY A 9 45.75 -0.22 -18.05
C GLY A 9 45.58 0.67 -16.82
N ALA A 10 45.56 2.00 -16.97
CA ALA A 10 45.43 2.92 -15.83
C ALA A 10 43.98 3.07 -15.30
N GLY A 11 42.98 2.56 -16.01
CA GLY A 11 41.57 2.65 -15.61
C GLY A 11 41.12 1.59 -14.58
N GLU A 12 41.91 0.53 -14.36
CA GLU A 12 41.53 -0.60 -13.49
C GLU A 12 42.37 -0.72 -12.21
N ARG A 13 43.50 0.01 -12.09
CA ARG A 13 44.20 0.09 -10.80
C ARG A 13 43.45 1.06 -9.89
N ARG A 14 42.80 0.50 -8.87
CA ARG A 14 42.21 1.27 -7.77
C ARG A 14 43.24 2.27 -7.25
N LEU A 15 42.87 3.54 -7.25
CA LEU A 15 43.71 4.64 -6.77
C LEU A 15 44.07 4.41 -5.30
N THR A 16 45.36 4.38 -4.98
CA THR A 16 45.82 4.32 -3.60
C THR A 16 45.89 5.73 -2.99
N PRO A 17 45.82 5.87 -1.66
CA PRO A 17 46.05 7.15 -0.99
C PRO A 17 47.40 7.78 -1.35
N ALA A 18 48.43 6.95 -1.54
CA ALA A 18 49.75 7.39 -1.97
C ALA A 18 49.74 7.90 -3.42
N ASP A 19 48.94 7.31 -4.30
CA ASP A 19 48.80 7.81 -5.67
C ASP A 19 48.22 9.22 -5.67
N VAL A 20 47.18 9.48 -4.86
CA VAL A 20 46.56 10.81 -4.76
C VAL A 20 47.51 11.87 -4.20
N GLN A 21 48.37 11.51 -3.24
CA GLN A 21 49.36 12.44 -2.67
C GLN A 21 50.52 12.75 -3.64
N ASN A 22 50.81 11.85 -4.58
CA ASN A 22 51.92 12.00 -5.53
C ASN A 22 51.47 12.57 -6.89
N VAL A 23 50.18 12.83 -7.08
CA VAL A 23 49.64 13.44 -8.29
C VAL A 23 50.25 14.83 -8.49
N ARG A 24 50.75 15.09 -9.69
CA ARG A 24 51.25 16.41 -10.11
C ARG A 24 50.41 16.94 -11.26
N PHE A 25 49.79 18.11 -11.07
CA PHE A 25 49.05 18.80 -12.11
C PHE A 25 49.96 19.71 -12.94
N SER A 26 49.71 19.79 -14.24
CA SER A 26 50.34 20.78 -15.13
C SER A 26 49.76 22.17 -14.87
N ARG A 27 50.61 23.21 -14.87
CA ARG A 27 50.15 24.60 -14.69
C ARG A 27 49.17 25.02 -15.80
N ALA A 28 48.15 25.80 -15.42
CA ALA A 28 47.17 26.31 -16.37
C ALA A 28 47.83 27.23 -17.43
N PRO A 29 47.39 27.16 -18.70
CA PRO A 29 47.89 28.03 -19.76
C PRO A 29 47.49 29.49 -19.48
N MET A 30 48.35 30.45 -19.83
CA MET A 30 48.23 31.89 -19.52
C MET A 30 46.87 32.53 -19.87
N LEU A 31 46.12 31.94 -20.82
CA LEU A 31 44.87 32.50 -21.32
C LEU A 31 43.64 32.16 -20.45
N HIS A 32 43.77 31.24 -19.48
CA HIS A 32 42.66 30.82 -18.62
C HIS A 32 43.08 30.78 -17.14
N PRO A 33 42.26 31.31 -16.21
CA PRO A 33 42.49 31.11 -14.78
C PRO A 33 42.49 29.63 -14.43
N GLY A 34 43.56 29.16 -13.79
CA GLY A 34 43.66 27.80 -13.25
C GLY A 34 43.02 27.67 -11.87
N TYR A 35 42.97 26.44 -11.35
CA TYR A 35 42.63 26.21 -9.95
C TYR A 35 43.69 26.80 -9.01
N ASN A 36 43.28 27.16 -7.79
CA ASN A 36 44.19 27.62 -6.75
C ASN A 36 44.95 26.43 -6.17
N ASP A 37 46.27 26.38 -6.36
CA ASP A 37 47.15 25.31 -5.88
C ASP A 37 46.92 24.99 -4.40
N ALA A 38 46.78 26.00 -3.54
CA ALA A 38 46.59 25.79 -2.10
C ALA A 38 45.23 25.17 -1.74
N GLU A 39 44.20 25.38 -2.56
CA GLU A 39 42.88 24.76 -2.38
C GLU A 39 42.88 23.31 -2.88
N VAL A 40 43.53 23.07 -4.03
CA VAL A 40 43.72 21.74 -4.60
C VAL A 40 44.53 20.86 -3.65
N ASP A 41 45.63 21.36 -3.07
CA ASP A 41 46.44 20.62 -2.11
C ASP A 41 45.64 20.21 -0.86
N ARG A 42 44.84 21.12 -0.30
CA ARG A 42 43.94 20.81 0.83
C ARG A 42 42.91 19.74 0.48
N PHE A 43 42.39 19.78 -0.75
CA PHE A 43 41.43 18.80 -1.24
C PHE A 43 42.08 17.43 -1.44
N LEU A 44 43.29 17.36 -2.02
CA LEU A 44 44.04 16.11 -2.19
C LEU A 44 44.37 15.44 -0.85
N VAL A 45 44.77 16.22 0.17
CA VAL A 45 45.01 15.68 1.52
C VAL A 45 43.73 15.08 2.11
N ARG A 46 42.59 15.76 1.95
CA ARG A 46 41.28 15.24 2.40
C ARG A 46 40.90 13.96 1.65
N MET A 47 41.05 13.94 0.33
CA MET A 47 40.76 12.76 -0.49
C MET A 47 41.65 11.57 -0.13
N ALA A 48 42.95 11.79 0.03
CA ALA A 48 43.88 10.74 0.42
C ALA A 48 43.52 10.15 1.80
N GLY A 49 43.10 11.00 2.75
CA GLY A 49 42.60 10.57 4.05
C GLY A 49 41.33 9.71 3.95
N GLU A 50 40.35 10.13 3.15
CA GLU A 50 39.11 9.36 2.94
C GLU A 50 39.38 8.03 2.23
N LEU A 51 40.23 8.00 1.20
CA LEU A 51 40.63 6.75 0.54
C LEU A 51 41.38 5.81 1.49
N ALA A 52 42.23 6.34 2.37
CA ALA A 52 42.92 5.53 3.37
C ALA A 52 41.92 4.92 4.37
N ARG A 53 40.91 5.71 4.81
CA ARG A 53 39.83 5.20 5.66
C ARG A 53 39.05 4.09 4.96
N LEU A 54 38.61 4.32 3.72
CA LEU A 54 37.84 3.35 2.94
C LEU A 54 38.62 2.06 2.71
N HIS A 55 39.92 2.13 2.42
CA HIS A 55 40.75 0.94 2.26
C HIS A 55 40.95 0.18 3.58
N ALA A 56 41.12 0.88 4.70
CA ALA A 56 41.21 0.25 6.02
C ALA A 56 39.89 -0.44 6.40
N GLU A 57 38.76 0.22 6.13
CA GLU A 57 37.42 -0.36 6.34
C GLU A 57 37.17 -1.56 5.42
N GLU A 58 37.55 -1.49 4.15
CA GLU A 58 37.47 -2.61 3.21
C GLU A 58 38.31 -3.81 3.66
N ALA A 59 39.53 -3.58 4.15
CA ALA A 59 40.36 -4.64 4.72
C ALA A 59 39.70 -5.28 5.95
N GLN A 60 39.19 -4.46 6.88
CA GLN A 60 38.49 -4.94 8.07
C GLN A 60 37.24 -5.75 7.73
N LEU A 61 36.45 -5.31 6.74
CA LEU A 61 35.26 -6.04 6.30
C LEU A 61 35.63 -7.38 5.66
N ARG A 62 36.69 -7.43 4.85
CA ARG A 62 37.17 -8.68 4.26
C ARG A 62 37.64 -9.66 5.32
N ASP A 63 38.40 -9.19 6.32
CA ASP A 63 38.84 -10.02 7.44
C ASP A 63 37.65 -10.55 8.26
N GLN A 64 36.64 -9.71 8.48
CA GLN A 64 35.40 -10.12 9.16
C GLN A 64 34.62 -11.16 8.34
N VAL A 65 34.52 -10.97 7.02
CA VAL A 65 33.87 -11.94 6.13
C VAL A 65 34.59 -13.28 6.16
N LEU A 66 35.92 -13.28 6.13
CA LEU A 66 36.72 -14.51 6.25
C LEU A 66 36.49 -15.18 7.61
N ALA A 67 36.54 -14.43 8.71
CA ALA A 67 36.29 -14.96 10.05
C ALA A 67 34.88 -15.54 10.21
N LEU A 68 33.87 -14.89 9.63
CA LEU A 68 32.49 -15.39 9.63
C LEU A 68 32.35 -16.65 8.76
N GLN A 69 33.00 -16.71 7.62
CA GLN A 69 33.03 -17.92 6.78
C GLN A 69 33.67 -19.09 7.53
N ASP A 70 34.81 -18.88 8.18
CA ASP A 70 35.47 -19.90 9.00
C ASP A 70 34.58 -20.34 10.17
N GLN A 71 33.87 -19.40 10.81
CA GLN A 71 32.92 -19.73 11.87
C GLN A 71 31.73 -20.55 11.34
N VAL A 72 31.20 -20.21 10.16
CA VAL A 72 30.12 -20.99 9.53
C VAL A 72 30.61 -22.40 9.21
N VAL A 73 31.81 -22.56 8.66
CA VAL A 73 32.40 -23.88 8.38
C VAL A 73 32.57 -24.66 9.69
N ALA A 74 33.13 -24.05 10.75
CA ALA A 74 33.31 -24.71 12.04
C ALA A 74 31.97 -25.11 12.70
N LEU A 75 30.93 -24.28 12.58
CA LEU A 75 29.58 -24.60 13.07
C LEU A 75 28.95 -25.70 12.21
N GLN A 76 29.14 -25.67 10.90
CA GLN A 76 28.67 -26.72 10.00
C GLN A 76 29.37 -28.05 10.29
N GLU A 77 30.67 -28.04 10.61
CA GLU A 77 31.40 -29.24 11.05
C GLU A 77 30.96 -29.73 12.43
N GLN A 78 30.62 -28.83 13.36
CA GLN A 78 30.01 -29.20 14.64
C GLN A 78 28.62 -29.80 14.47
N VAL A 79 27.79 -29.22 13.59
CA VAL A 79 26.46 -29.75 13.25
C VAL A 79 26.60 -31.05 12.45
N ALA A 80 27.56 -31.15 11.54
CA ALA A 80 27.87 -32.36 10.79
C ALA A 80 28.44 -33.45 11.70
N GLY A 81 29.28 -33.10 12.68
CA GLY A 81 29.77 -34.02 13.71
C GLY A 81 28.69 -34.45 14.70
N ALA A 82 27.73 -33.57 15.00
CA ALA A 82 26.54 -33.88 15.78
C ALA A 82 25.45 -34.64 15.01
N THR A 83 25.45 -34.57 13.66
CA THR A 83 24.54 -35.32 12.78
C THR A 83 25.20 -36.55 12.15
N ALA A 84 26.53 -36.71 12.24
CA ALA A 84 27.29 -37.88 11.80
C ALA A 84 27.45 -38.96 12.87
N VAL A 85 26.85 -38.76 14.05
CA VAL A 85 26.65 -39.82 15.03
C VAL A 85 25.16 -39.86 15.34
N GLU A 86 24.51 -40.93 14.88
CA GLU A 86 23.11 -41.32 15.10
C GLU A 86 22.10 -40.81 14.05
N PRO A 87 21.38 -41.71 13.34
CA PRO A 87 20.24 -41.30 12.50
C PRO A 87 19.26 -40.49 13.36
N PRO A 88 18.54 -39.50 12.79
CA PRO A 88 17.56 -38.71 13.55
C PRO A 88 16.67 -39.68 14.31
N SER A 89 16.68 -39.57 15.64
CA SER A 89 16.00 -40.55 16.49
C SER A 89 14.57 -40.72 15.99
N GLU A 90 14.08 -41.96 15.91
CA GLU A 90 12.74 -42.22 15.38
C GLU A 90 11.67 -41.35 16.06
N GLN A 91 11.91 -40.99 17.32
CA GLN A 91 11.09 -40.07 18.09
C GLN A 91 11.09 -38.63 17.54
N ALA A 92 12.24 -38.08 17.15
CA ALA A 92 12.32 -36.74 16.54
C ALA A 92 11.62 -36.70 15.18
N VAL A 93 11.78 -37.74 14.36
CA VAL A 93 11.09 -37.87 13.07
C VAL A 93 9.57 -37.94 13.27
N ARG A 94 9.10 -38.72 14.26
CA ARG A 94 7.67 -38.80 14.60
C ARG A 94 7.11 -37.46 15.07
N ILE A 95 7.82 -36.73 15.94
CA ILE A 95 7.37 -35.42 16.42
C ILE A 95 7.27 -34.43 15.26
N LEU A 96 8.28 -34.38 14.39
CA LEU A 96 8.26 -33.50 13.22
C LEU A 96 7.12 -33.87 12.25
N ALA A 97 6.90 -35.16 12.01
CA ALA A 97 5.79 -35.62 11.17
C ALA A 97 4.43 -35.25 11.76
N THR A 98 4.24 -35.39 13.08
CA THR A 98 3.00 -34.96 13.74
C THR A 98 2.81 -33.45 13.70
N ALA A 99 3.88 -32.68 13.90
CA ALA A 99 3.83 -31.23 13.82
C ALA A 99 3.46 -30.74 12.41
N GLN A 100 4.04 -31.36 11.39
CA GLN A 100 3.72 -31.06 9.99
C GLN A 100 2.26 -31.42 9.68
N GLN A 101 1.80 -32.61 10.10
CA GLN A 101 0.40 -33.01 9.92
C GLN A 101 -0.57 -32.03 10.61
N THR A 102 -0.24 -31.57 11.81
CA THR A 102 -1.04 -30.55 12.50
C THR A 102 -1.03 -29.21 11.76
N ALA A 103 0.13 -28.76 11.28
CA ALA A 103 0.22 -27.54 10.48
C ALA A 103 -0.65 -27.63 9.21
N ASP A 104 -0.57 -28.74 8.48
CA ASP A 104 -1.36 -28.96 7.26
C ASP A 104 -2.86 -28.97 7.57
N SER A 105 -3.28 -29.53 8.72
CA SER A 105 -4.69 -29.51 9.14
C SER A 105 -5.21 -28.11 9.45
N TYR A 106 -4.41 -27.25 10.09
CA TYR A 106 -4.78 -25.86 10.35
C TYR A 106 -4.87 -25.03 9.06
N VAL A 107 -3.99 -25.29 8.09
CA VAL A 107 -4.07 -24.63 6.78
C VAL A 107 -5.35 -25.02 6.06
N ALA A 108 -5.69 -26.31 6.04
CA ALA A 108 -6.93 -26.78 5.42
C ALA A 108 -8.18 -26.17 6.09
N GLU A 109 -8.22 -26.13 7.43
CA GLU A 109 -9.33 -25.53 8.18
C GLU A 109 -9.45 -24.02 7.92
N ALA A 110 -8.33 -23.30 7.90
CA ALA A 110 -8.32 -21.87 7.60
C ALA A 110 -8.79 -21.56 6.17
N GLU A 111 -8.39 -22.38 5.20
CA GLU A 111 -8.85 -22.25 3.82
C GLU A 111 -10.35 -22.50 3.70
N ASP A 112 -10.87 -23.56 4.33
CA ASP A 112 -12.29 -23.87 4.29
C ASP A 112 -13.13 -22.80 4.99
N PHE A 113 -12.68 -22.30 6.14
CA PHE A 113 -13.33 -21.17 6.82
C PHE A 113 -13.33 -19.91 5.95
N SER A 114 -12.22 -19.61 5.26
CA SER A 114 -12.13 -18.46 4.34
C SER A 114 -13.09 -18.58 3.17
N ARG A 115 -13.20 -19.78 2.57
CA ARG A 115 -14.15 -20.07 1.49
C ARG A 115 -15.59 -19.91 1.97
N GLN A 116 -15.91 -20.43 3.16
CA GLN A 116 -17.23 -20.33 3.74
C GLN A 116 -17.61 -18.88 4.06
N MET A 117 -16.72 -18.13 4.71
CA MET A 117 -16.93 -16.71 5.00
C MET A 117 -17.20 -15.90 3.72
N THR A 118 -16.46 -16.19 2.64
CA THR A 118 -16.66 -15.52 1.35
C THR A 118 -18.02 -15.88 0.72
N ALA A 119 -18.43 -17.15 0.82
CA ALA A 119 -19.73 -17.59 0.32
C ALA A 119 -20.89 -16.95 1.10
N ASP A 120 -20.79 -16.93 2.43
CA ASP A 120 -21.78 -16.32 3.31
C ASP A 120 -21.88 -14.81 3.08
N ALA A 121 -20.76 -14.11 2.96
CA ALA A 121 -20.73 -12.68 2.66
C ALA A 121 -21.40 -12.37 1.30
N ARG A 122 -21.15 -13.19 0.26
CA ARG A 122 -21.81 -13.06 -1.04
C ARG A 122 -23.31 -13.29 -0.94
N ALA A 123 -23.74 -14.35 -0.26
CA ALA A 123 -25.17 -14.64 -0.08
C ALA A 123 -25.89 -13.51 0.67
N GLN A 124 -25.28 -12.96 1.72
CA GLN A 124 -25.82 -11.81 2.45
C GLN A 124 -25.91 -10.56 1.58
N TYR A 125 -24.88 -10.29 0.77
CA TYR A 125 -24.88 -9.17 -0.16
C TYR A 125 -26.00 -9.30 -1.20
N GLU A 126 -26.14 -10.46 -1.82
CA GLU A 126 -27.19 -10.71 -2.82
C GLU A 126 -28.60 -10.56 -2.22
N GLU A 127 -28.81 -11.06 -1.00
CA GLU A 127 -30.07 -10.89 -0.27
C GLU A 127 -30.37 -9.42 0.03
N GLN A 128 -29.37 -8.64 0.46
CA GLN A 128 -29.53 -7.21 0.70
C GLN A 128 -29.88 -6.45 -0.58
N VAL A 129 -29.20 -6.76 -1.70
CA VAL A 129 -29.51 -6.17 -3.01
C VAL A 129 -30.91 -6.55 -3.48
N ARG A 130 -31.33 -7.80 -3.26
CA ARG A 130 -32.69 -8.27 -3.58
C ARG A 130 -33.73 -7.49 -2.79
N ARG A 131 -33.58 -7.39 -1.47
CA ARG A 131 -34.49 -6.61 -0.60
C ARG A 131 -34.53 -5.13 -0.97
N ALA A 132 -33.38 -4.54 -1.28
CA ALA A 132 -33.32 -3.14 -1.70
C ALA A 132 -34.09 -2.91 -3.01
N ARG A 133 -33.95 -3.82 -3.99
CA ARG A 133 -34.69 -3.76 -5.27
C ARG A 133 -36.19 -3.94 -5.08
N GLU A 134 -36.60 -4.90 -4.26
CA GLU A 134 -38.01 -5.14 -3.94
C GLU A 134 -38.64 -3.91 -3.26
N ASN A 135 -37.96 -3.32 -2.28
CA ASN A 135 -38.43 -2.12 -1.58
C ASN A 135 -38.49 -0.89 -2.49
N ALA A 136 -37.47 -0.68 -3.33
CA ALA A 136 -37.47 0.38 -4.32
C ALA A 136 -38.61 0.21 -5.33
N GLY A 137 -38.85 -1.02 -5.80
CA GLY A 137 -39.96 -1.36 -6.69
C GLY A 137 -41.33 -1.06 -6.06
N ALA A 138 -41.54 -1.47 -4.81
CA ALA A 138 -42.77 -1.18 -4.07
C ALA A 138 -43.00 0.33 -3.91
N THR A 139 -41.94 1.09 -3.65
CA THR A 139 -42.01 2.55 -3.52
C THR A 139 -42.38 3.23 -4.84
N ILE A 140 -41.77 2.79 -5.96
CA ILE A 140 -42.08 3.31 -7.30
C ILE A 140 -43.53 3.00 -7.67
N GLN A 141 -44.00 1.78 -7.41
CA GLN A 141 -45.38 1.38 -7.69
C GLN A 141 -46.38 2.20 -6.86
N ALA A 142 -46.14 2.34 -5.55
CA ALA A 142 -47.00 3.16 -4.69
C ALA A 142 -47.06 4.62 -5.16
N ALA A 143 -45.93 5.19 -5.59
CA ALA A 143 -45.88 6.53 -6.16
C ALA A 143 -46.66 6.64 -7.48
N GLN A 144 -46.57 5.64 -8.36
CA GLN A 144 -47.32 5.59 -9.62
C GLN A 144 -48.82 5.43 -9.39
N GLU A 145 -49.24 4.58 -8.45
CA GLU A 145 -50.66 4.42 -8.10
C GLU A 145 -51.24 5.69 -7.49
N ALA A 146 -50.49 6.37 -6.62
CA ALA A 146 -50.87 7.67 -6.08
C ALA A 146 -51.00 8.73 -7.19
N ALA A 147 -50.03 8.79 -8.11
CA ALA A 147 -50.09 9.68 -9.28
C ALA A 147 -51.29 9.35 -10.19
N ALA A 148 -51.57 8.07 -10.44
CA ALA A 148 -52.73 7.64 -11.22
C ALA A 148 -54.06 8.01 -10.54
N ARG A 149 -54.15 7.92 -9.21
CA ARG A 149 -55.32 8.39 -8.44
C ARG A 149 -55.50 9.91 -8.55
N MET A 150 -54.41 10.67 -8.53
CA MET A 150 -54.47 12.13 -8.74
C MET A 150 -54.94 12.49 -10.15
N VAL A 151 -54.46 11.78 -11.18
CA VAL A 151 -54.88 12.00 -12.57
C VAL A 151 -56.33 11.56 -12.80
N ALA A 152 -56.75 10.42 -12.23
CA ALA A 152 -58.12 9.94 -12.32
C ALA A 152 -59.12 10.78 -11.50
N GLY A 153 -58.67 11.38 -10.40
CA GLY A 153 -59.44 12.35 -9.60
C GLY A 153 -59.42 13.78 -10.17
N GLY A 154 -58.48 14.09 -11.07
CA GLY A 154 -58.23 15.43 -11.64
C GLY A 154 -59.14 15.84 -12.81
N GLY A 155 -60.25 15.15 -13.03
CA GLY A 155 -61.25 15.50 -14.05
C GLY A 155 -62.35 16.46 -13.59
N GLN A 156 -62.43 16.81 -12.30
CA GLN A 156 -63.46 17.71 -11.78
C GLN A 156 -62.82 19.07 -11.45
N PRO A 157 -63.22 20.19 -12.10
CA PRO A 157 -62.76 21.51 -11.69
C PRO A 157 -63.42 21.86 -10.36
N ALA A 158 -62.74 21.53 -9.25
CA ALA A 158 -63.14 22.00 -7.93
C ALA A 158 -62.76 23.49 -7.78
N PRO A 159 -63.66 24.32 -7.21
CA PRO A 159 -63.42 25.74 -7.06
C PRO A 159 -62.31 25.97 -6.03
N ALA A 160 -61.54 27.03 -6.26
CA ALA A 160 -60.48 27.54 -5.38
C ALA A 160 -60.84 27.40 -3.89
N GLY A 161 -60.15 26.49 -3.21
CA GLY A 161 -60.28 26.25 -1.78
C GLY A 161 -58.91 26.03 -1.17
N ASP A 162 -58.32 27.12 -0.67
CA ASP A 162 -57.03 27.29 0.04
C ASP A 162 -56.84 26.40 1.30
N GLY A 163 -57.70 25.41 1.52
CA GLY A 163 -57.70 24.52 2.70
C GLY A 163 -57.25 23.08 2.42
N GLY A 164 -57.52 22.54 1.23
CA GLY A 164 -57.19 21.15 0.89
C GLY A 164 -55.71 20.95 0.56
N GLU A 165 -55.15 21.86 -0.24
CA GLU A 165 -53.72 21.86 -0.60
C GLU A 165 -52.85 22.10 0.65
N ARG A 166 -53.27 23.01 1.55
CA ARG A 166 -52.57 23.25 2.82
C ARG A 166 -52.48 22.00 3.70
N GLY A 167 -53.56 21.22 3.83
CA GLY A 167 -53.53 19.97 4.58
C GLY A 167 -52.56 18.96 3.98
N THR A 168 -52.59 18.79 2.65
CA THR A 168 -51.66 17.87 1.97
C THR A 168 -50.20 18.32 2.04
N THR A 169 -49.91 19.63 2.01
CA THR A 169 -48.55 20.13 2.20
C THR A 169 -48.09 19.96 3.65
N GLN A 170 -48.99 20.12 4.63
CA GLN A 170 -48.68 19.94 6.05
C GLN A 170 -48.36 18.48 6.37
N ASP A 171 -49.13 17.54 5.81
CA ASP A 171 -48.89 16.10 5.95
C ASP A 171 -47.54 15.68 5.34
N LEU A 172 -47.17 16.25 4.17
CA LEU A 172 -45.88 16.01 3.54
C LEU A 172 -44.72 16.61 4.34
N GLU A 173 -44.90 17.81 4.92
CA GLU A 173 -43.91 18.44 5.80
C GLU A 173 -43.67 17.61 7.06
N GLU A 174 -44.72 17.06 7.67
CA GLU A 174 -44.63 16.18 8.82
C GLU A 174 -43.92 14.86 8.46
N GLN A 175 -44.22 14.27 7.31
CA GLN A 175 -43.51 13.07 6.82
C GLN A 175 -42.04 13.35 6.54
N VAL A 176 -41.69 14.50 5.96
CA VAL A 176 -40.29 14.89 5.73
C VAL A 176 -39.55 15.12 7.05
N ALA A 177 -40.21 15.75 8.03
CA ALA A 177 -39.64 15.93 9.37
C ALA A 177 -39.41 14.58 10.05
N TYR A 178 -40.38 13.67 9.98
CA TYR A 178 -40.27 12.31 10.48
C TYR A 178 -39.14 11.54 9.81
N LEU A 179 -39.05 11.55 8.48
CA LEU A 179 -38.00 10.84 7.75
C LEU A 179 -36.61 11.38 8.09
N LYS A 180 -36.48 12.70 8.25
CA LYS A 180 -35.22 13.35 8.67
C LYS A 180 -34.83 12.96 10.09
N ALA A 181 -35.79 12.97 11.03
CA ALA A 181 -35.55 12.55 12.40
C ALA A 181 -35.18 11.06 12.47
N PHE A 182 -35.87 10.22 11.71
CA PHE A 182 -35.59 8.79 11.61
C PHE A 182 -34.20 8.53 11.01
N ALA A 183 -33.84 9.21 9.93
CA ALA A 183 -32.51 9.09 9.32
C ALA A 183 -31.40 9.55 10.27
N GLN A 184 -31.62 10.63 11.03
CA GLN A 184 -30.68 11.09 12.07
C GLN A 184 -30.54 10.06 13.19
N ALA A 185 -31.65 9.52 13.70
CA ALA A 185 -31.65 8.48 14.73
C ALA A 185 -30.91 7.21 14.26
N CYS A 186 -31.20 6.74 13.04
CA CYS A 186 -30.51 5.59 12.45
C CYS A 186 -29.02 5.84 12.30
N ARG A 187 -28.61 7.04 11.86
CA ARG A 187 -27.18 7.38 11.71
C ARG A 187 -26.45 7.38 13.05
N VAL A 188 -27.06 7.93 14.10
CA VAL A 188 -26.50 7.89 15.46
C VAL A 188 -26.39 6.46 15.96
N GLN A 189 -27.42 5.64 15.76
CA GLN A 189 -27.45 4.25 16.19
C GLN A 189 -26.45 3.37 15.42
N LEU A 190 -26.26 3.61 14.11
CA LEU A 190 -25.23 2.93 13.33
C LEU A 190 -23.83 3.30 13.83
N ARG A 191 -23.60 4.58 14.15
CA ARG A 191 -22.33 5.05 14.68
C ARG A 191 -22.03 4.40 16.03
N SER A 192 -22.99 4.39 16.96
CA SER A 192 -22.78 3.74 18.27
C SER A 192 -22.54 2.24 18.12
N TYR A 193 -23.22 1.58 17.17
CA TYR A 193 -23.02 0.16 16.90
C TYR A 193 -21.63 -0.13 16.30
N LEU A 194 -21.17 0.69 15.35
CA LEU A 194 -19.83 0.57 14.77
C LEU A 194 -18.73 0.89 15.79
N GLU A 195 -18.91 1.90 16.63
CA GLU A 195 -17.98 2.22 17.73
C GLU A 195 -17.92 1.08 18.76
N ALA A 196 -19.05 0.45 19.07
CA ALA A 196 -19.08 -0.73 19.94
C ALA A 196 -18.37 -1.94 19.31
N LEU A 197 -18.61 -2.22 18.03
CA LEU A 197 -17.92 -3.28 17.29
C LEU A 197 -16.41 -3.05 17.21
N LEU A 198 -15.98 -1.81 16.94
CA LEU A 198 -14.56 -1.46 16.91
C LEU A 198 -13.92 -1.64 18.28
N THR A 199 -14.59 -1.21 19.35
CA THR A 199 -14.10 -1.39 20.73
C THR A 199 -14.01 -2.87 21.09
N ASP A 200 -14.98 -3.67 20.66
CA ASP A 200 -15.00 -5.12 20.89
C ASP A 200 -13.84 -5.79 20.14
N VAL A 201 -13.60 -5.43 18.87
CA VAL A 201 -12.43 -5.87 18.10
C VAL A 201 -11.13 -5.44 18.79
N GLU A 202 -10.97 -4.18 19.20
CA GLU A 202 -9.78 -3.74 19.93
C GLU A 202 -9.59 -4.49 21.25
N THR A 203 -10.67 -4.85 21.93
CA THR A 203 -10.63 -5.59 23.20
C THR A 203 -10.25 -7.05 22.96
N GLU A 204 -10.88 -7.72 21.99
CA GLU A 204 -10.62 -9.12 21.67
C GLU A 204 -9.25 -9.31 21.01
N TRP A 205 -8.79 -8.36 20.17
CA TRP A 205 -7.42 -8.35 19.65
C TRP A 205 -6.39 -7.95 20.71
N GLY A 206 -6.72 -6.98 21.57
CA GLY A 206 -5.89 -6.61 22.71
C GLY A 206 -5.74 -7.74 23.73
N ARG A 207 -6.73 -8.63 23.84
CA ARG A 207 -6.68 -9.86 24.65
C ARG A 207 -6.04 -11.04 23.92
N ALA A 208 -6.25 -11.17 22.62
CA ALA A 208 -5.65 -12.23 21.81
C ALA A 208 -4.14 -12.04 21.62
N ASP A 209 -3.63 -10.80 21.69
CA ASP A 209 -2.23 -10.53 21.41
C ASP A 209 -1.57 -9.45 22.31
N PRO A 210 -1.48 -9.68 23.64
CA PRO A 210 -0.70 -8.81 24.53
C PRO A 210 0.83 -8.92 24.32
N ALA A 211 1.29 -9.89 23.51
CA ALA A 211 2.69 -10.19 23.30
C ALA A 211 3.29 -9.53 22.04
N THR A 212 2.51 -9.27 20.98
CA THR A 212 3.02 -8.57 19.79
C THR A 212 3.32 -7.09 20.02
N LEU A 213 2.66 -6.43 20.99
CA LEU A 213 3.01 -5.07 21.41
C LEU A 213 4.26 -5.01 22.29
N GLN A 214 4.69 -6.11 22.93
CA GLN A 214 5.85 -6.14 23.83
C GLN A 214 7.16 -6.61 23.17
N GLN A 215 7.13 -7.04 21.91
CA GLN A 215 8.33 -7.46 21.19
C GLN A 215 8.81 -6.43 20.17
N LEU A 216 9.00 -5.19 20.62
CA LEU A 216 10.04 -4.36 20.04
C LEU A 216 11.07 -4.06 21.13
N PRO A 217 12.30 -4.63 21.07
CA PRO A 217 13.34 -4.21 22.00
C PRO A 217 13.55 -2.70 21.79
N LEU A 218 13.26 -1.94 22.84
CA LEU A 218 13.56 -0.51 22.92
C LEU A 218 15.03 -0.32 22.54
N ARG A 219 15.30 0.19 21.32
CA ARG A 219 16.62 0.72 21.00
C ARG A 219 16.87 1.89 21.95
N THR A 220 17.86 1.74 22.81
CA THR A 220 18.42 2.84 23.61
C THR A 220 18.74 4.04 22.71
N PRO A 221 18.55 5.28 23.18
CA PRO A 221 18.70 6.46 22.37
C PRO A 221 20.20 6.70 22.07
N ALA A 222 20.68 6.17 20.94
CA ALA A 222 21.92 6.63 20.36
C ALA A 222 21.65 7.99 19.69
N GLN A 223 22.38 8.99 20.18
CA GLN A 223 22.31 10.40 19.79
C GLN A 223 22.31 10.57 18.27
N ARG A 224 21.27 11.21 17.75
CA ARG A 224 21.21 11.74 16.39
C ARG A 224 22.04 13.02 16.36
N PRO A 225 23.11 13.14 15.55
CA PRO A 225 23.78 14.43 15.40
C PRO A 225 22.80 15.39 14.73
N ALA A 226 22.70 16.60 15.28
CA ALA A 226 21.80 17.65 14.80
C ALA A 226 22.14 18.00 13.36
N VAL A 227 21.17 17.84 12.45
CA VAL A 227 21.20 18.45 11.13
C VAL A 227 20.19 19.60 11.12
N THR A 228 20.75 20.77 10.86
CA THR A 228 20.18 22.10 10.78
C THR A 228 18.98 22.17 9.84
N ALA A 229 17.94 22.90 10.26
CA ALA A 229 16.72 23.15 9.51
C ALA A 229 16.86 24.23 8.42
N ALA A 230 16.36 23.98 7.21
CA ALA A 230 15.75 24.94 6.27
C ALA A 230 15.05 24.18 5.10
N PRO A 231 14.07 24.77 4.38
CA PRO A 231 12.78 24.12 4.16
C PRO A 231 12.55 23.64 2.71
N GLY A 232 11.85 22.52 2.55
CA GLY A 232 11.41 22.01 1.25
C GLY A 232 10.17 21.12 1.38
N THR A 233 9.05 21.64 0.90
CA THR A 233 7.80 21.00 0.40
C THR A 233 7.22 19.76 1.13
N PRO A 234 5.95 19.80 1.56
CA PRO A 234 5.28 18.61 2.11
C PRO A 234 5.08 17.54 1.02
N ASN A 235 5.54 16.33 1.31
CA ASN A 235 5.32 15.13 0.52
C ASN A 235 3.82 14.76 0.51
N VAL A 236 3.12 15.07 -0.57
CA VAL A 236 1.80 14.52 -0.87
C VAL A 236 1.99 13.23 -1.66
N ALA A 237 1.34 12.17 -1.17
CA ALA A 237 1.31 10.86 -1.78
C ALA A 237 0.82 10.95 -3.23
N ARG A 238 1.55 10.27 -4.12
CA ARG A 238 1.33 10.21 -5.55
C ARG A 238 0.12 9.32 -5.83
N GLU A 239 -1.02 9.91 -6.18
CA GLU A 239 -2.18 9.17 -6.70
C GLU A 239 -1.86 8.57 -8.08
N VAL A 240 -2.33 7.34 -8.29
CA VAL A 240 -2.22 6.58 -9.53
C VAL A 240 -3.35 7.05 -10.47
N PRO A 241 -3.08 7.42 -11.74
CA PRO A 241 -4.15 7.82 -12.66
C PRO A 241 -4.96 6.60 -13.11
N LEU A 242 -6.28 6.67 -12.94
CA LEU A 242 -7.25 5.80 -13.60
C LEU A 242 -7.43 6.28 -15.04
N ASP A 243 -7.26 5.36 -15.99
CA ASP A 243 -7.62 5.55 -17.40
C ASP A 243 -9.12 5.88 -17.53
N ASP A 244 -9.42 7.09 -17.99
CA ASP A 244 -10.76 7.48 -18.45
C ASP A 244 -10.77 7.41 -19.99
N SER A 245 -11.31 6.31 -20.51
CA SER A 245 -11.65 6.19 -21.93
C SER A 245 -13.16 6.15 -22.08
N THR A 246 -13.84 7.30 -21.92
CA THR A 246 -15.23 7.44 -22.40
C THR A 246 -15.52 8.86 -22.92
N SER A 247 -15.47 8.98 -24.25
CA SER A 247 -16.41 9.75 -25.08
C SER A 247 -16.39 11.29 -25.04
N GLU A 248 -15.50 11.88 -25.85
CA GLU A 248 -15.79 13.16 -26.51
C GLU A 248 -16.70 12.93 -27.74
N GLN A 249 -17.90 13.50 -27.70
CA GLN A 249 -18.67 13.84 -28.90
C GLN A 249 -18.06 15.08 -29.57
N PRO A 250 -18.17 15.18 -30.91
CA PRO A 250 -18.79 16.39 -31.44
C PRO A 250 -19.90 16.08 -32.46
N ALA A 251 -20.82 17.01 -32.55
CA ALA A 251 -22.04 16.97 -33.34
C ALA A 251 -21.83 17.30 -34.83
N VAL A 252 -22.89 17.00 -35.60
CA VAL A 252 -23.37 17.64 -36.85
C VAL A 252 -23.20 16.85 -38.17
N GLY A 253 -24.35 16.64 -38.84
CA GLY A 253 -24.52 16.23 -40.25
C GLY A 253 -24.84 14.73 -40.39
N GLY A 254 -26.01 14.25 -40.81
CA GLY A 254 -26.87 14.72 -41.89
C GLY A 254 -26.83 13.68 -43.03
N ASN A 255 -27.84 12.80 -43.09
CA ASN A 255 -28.34 11.94 -44.19
C ASN A 255 -28.73 10.56 -43.64
N ALA A 256 -30.02 10.23 -43.52
CA ALA A 256 -30.91 9.78 -44.60
C ALA A 256 -30.45 8.47 -45.26
N GLU A 257 -30.97 7.32 -44.81
CA GLU A 257 -31.61 6.30 -45.69
C GLU A 257 -32.14 5.06 -44.92
N VAL A 258 -33.47 4.93 -44.92
CA VAL A 258 -34.33 3.74 -45.12
C VAL A 258 -33.74 2.32 -44.88
N PRO A 259 -34.37 1.49 -44.02
CA PRO A 259 -34.14 0.04 -44.05
C PRO A 259 -35.11 -0.66 -45.00
N ALA A 260 -34.59 -1.22 -46.09
CA ALA A 260 -35.30 -2.13 -46.97
C ALA A 260 -35.33 -3.56 -46.38
N ARG A 261 -36.54 -4.13 -46.36
CA ARG A 261 -36.80 -5.56 -46.10
C ARG A 261 -36.04 -6.48 -47.08
N ARG A 262 -35.62 -7.65 -46.58
CA ARG A 262 -35.71 -9.02 -47.18
C ARG A 262 -34.97 -9.98 -46.22
N ARG A 263 -35.63 -10.93 -45.55
CA ARG A 263 -36.18 -12.22 -46.03
C ARG A 263 -35.15 -13.06 -46.79
N ASN A 264 -34.54 -14.00 -46.07
CA ASN A 264 -34.53 -15.43 -46.42
C ASN A 264 -34.34 -16.25 -45.15
#